data_AF-A0A1Q7P1Q6-F1
#
_entry.id   AF-A0A1Q7P1Q6-F1
#
_cell.length_a   1.000
_cell.length_b   1.000
_cell.length_c   1.000
_cell.angle_alpha   90.00
_cell.angle_beta   90.00
_cell.angle_gamma   90.00
#
_symmetry.space_group_name_H-M   'P 1'
#
loop_
_entity.id
_entity.type
_entity.pdbx_description
1 polymer ?
#
loop_
_entity_poly.entity_id
_entity_poly.type
_entity_poly.pdbx_seq_one_letter_code
_entity_poly.pdbx_strand_id
1 'polypeptide(L)' 'MFMSSEQLIKITSAGTIPIPKDFRRFLELQKGGYVKVLIDGDCMVVKKATIS' A
#
# COMPACT_ATOMS: atom_id res chain seq x y z
N MET A 1 -7.61 -19.11 4.10
CA MET A 1 -7.40 -18.28 5.30
C MET A 1 -6.27 -17.30 4.96
N PHE A 2 -6.59 -16.08 4.54
CA PHE A 2 -5.55 -15.08 4.30
C PHE A 2 -5.10 -14.59 5.67
N MET A 3 -3.88 -14.97 6.09
CA MET A 3 -3.26 -14.37 7.27
C MET A 3 -3.20 -12.87 7.01
N SER A 4 -3.78 -12.08 7.92
CA SER A 4 -3.61 -10.64 7.91
C SER A 4 -2.13 -10.33 8.14
N SER A 5 -1.39 -10.09 7.05
CA SER A 5 0.00 -9.64 7.13
C SER A 5 0.00 -8.18 7.57
N GLU A 6 0.09 -7.96 8.88
CA GLU A 6 0.27 -6.64 9.46
C GLU A 6 1.76 -6.38 9.69
N GLN A 7 2.22 -5.18 9.32
CA GLN A 7 3.59 -4.76 9.58
C GLN A 7 3.60 -3.31 10.05
N LEU A 8 4.27 -3.05 11.17
CA LEU A 8 4.49 -1.69 11.66
C LEU A 8 5.49 -0.97 10.76
N ILE A 9 5.05 0.12 10.13
CA ILE A 9 5.87 0.91 9.20
C ILE A 9 6.01 2.33 9.72
N LYS A 10 7.25 2.81 9.79
CA LYS A 10 7.55 4.21 10.11
C LYS A 10 7.25 5.11 8.92
N ILE A 11 6.49 6.18 9.15
CA ILE A 11 6.31 7.28 8.19
C ILE A 11 7.66 7.98 8.00
N THR A 12 8.07 8.19 6.75
CA THR A 12 9.33 8.87 6.45
C THR A 12 9.26 10.36 6.84
N SER A 13 10.41 11.02 6.98
CA SER A 13 10.46 12.47 7.22
C SER A 13 9.80 13.30 6.11
N ALA A 14 9.68 12.75 4.90
CA ALA A 14 8.98 13.36 3.78
C ALA A 14 7.45 13.15 3.84
N GLY A 15 6.92 12.49 4.88
CA GLY A 15 5.48 12.24 5.04
C GLY A 15 4.95 11.09 4.19
N THR A 16 5.81 10.20 3.68
CA THR A 16 5.41 9.05 2.86
C THR A 16 5.39 7.74 3.68
N ILE A 17 4.47 6.83 3.34
CA ILE A 17 4.42 5.47 3.89
C ILE A 17 5.09 4.51 2.89
N PRO A 18 6.27 3.94 3.20
CA PRO A 18 6.93 3.00 2.30
C PRO A 18 6.18 1.67 2.28
N ILE A 19 5.72 1.25 1.10
CA ILE A 19 5.09 -0.07 0.92
C ILE A 19 6.18 -1.15 0.96
N PRO A 20 6.13 -2.12 1.90
CA PRO A 20 7.18 -3.11 2.03
C PRO A 20 7.27 -3.99 0.77
N LYS A 21 8.46 -4.56 0.54
CA LYS A 21 8.78 -5.27 -0.71
C LYS A 21 7.81 -6.42 -0.99
N ASP A 22 7.39 -7.14 0.04
CA ASP A 22 6.51 -8.30 -0.11
C ASP A 22 5.09 -7.89 -0.47
N PHE A 23 4.56 -6.80 0.10
CA PHE A 23 3.28 -6.22 -0.31
C PHE A 23 3.32 -5.70 -1.74
N ARG A 24 4.44 -5.07 -2.16
CA ARG A 24 4.61 -4.65 -3.56
C ARG A 24 4.60 -5.82 -4.53
N ARG A 25 5.26 -6.93 -4.17
CA ARG A 25 5.25 -8.16 -4.99
C ARG A 25 3.86 -8.77 -5.04
N PHE A 26 3.20 -8.89 -3.89
CA PHE A 26 1.86 -9.46 -3.78
C PHE A 26 0.81 -8.66 -4.55
N LEU A 27 0.86 -7.33 -4.47
CA LEU A 27 -0.05 -6.42 -5.18
C LEU A 27 0.44 -6.07 -6.59
N GLU A 28 1.57 -6.63 -7.04
CA GLU A 28 2.20 -6.34 -8.33
C GLU A 28 2.39 -4.83 -8.60
N LEU A 29 2.74 -4.08 -7.56
CA LEU A 29 2.97 -2.64 -7.65
C LEU A 29 4.36 -2.36 -8.21
N GLN A 30 4.42 -1.49 -9.21
CA GLN A 30 5.67 -1.05 -9.83
C GLN A 30 6.04 0.36 -9.40
N LYS A 31 7.33 0.68 -9.42
CA LYS A 31 7.82 2.04 -9.21
C LYS A 31 7.23 2.96 -10.28
N GLY A 32 6.63 4.07 -9.87
CA GLY A 32 5.96 5.01 -10.78
C GLY A 32 4.54 4.58 -11.20
N GLY A 33 4.04 3.44 -10.70
CA GLY A 33 2.65 3.05 -10.88
C GLY A 33 1.68 3.85 -10.01
N TYR A 34 0.39 3.62 -10.24
CA TYR A 34 -0.68 4.32 -9.53
C TYR A 34 -1.40 3.38 -8.56
N VAL A 35 -1.89 3.97 -7.47
CA VAL A 35 -2.78 3.32 -6.50
C VAL A 35 -3.95 4.24 -6.21
N LYS A 36 -5.08 3.65 -5.83
CA LYS A 36 -6.20 4.39 -5.23
C LYS A 36 -6.05 4.30 -3.71
N VAL A 37 -6.21 5.43 -3.04
CA VAL A 37 -6.22 5.52 -1.59
C VAL A 37 -7.59 6.01 -1.16
N LEU A 38 -8.20 5.34 -0.20
CA LEU A 38 -9.50 5.71 0.36
C LEU A 38 -9.49 5.49 1.87
N ILE A 39 -10.40 6.18 2.56
CA ILE A 39 -10.67 5.97 3.97
C ILE A 39 -11.88 5.05 4.09
N ASP A 40 -11.75 4.01 4.90
CA ASP A 40 -12.81 3.07 5.25
C ASP A 40 -12.81 2.92 6.78
N GLY A 41 -13.73 3.61 7.45
CA GLY A 41 -13.73 3.73 8.91
C GLY A 41 -12.49 4.45 9.43
N ASP A 42 -11.74 3.77 10.31
CA ASP A 42 -10.47 4.22 10.87
C ASP A 42 -9.25 3.74 10.05
N CYS A 43 -9.49 3.04 8.94
CA CYS A 43 -8.46 2.44 8.12
C CYS A 43 -8.23 3.23 6.82
N MET A 44 -6.97 3.34 6.41
CA MET A 44 -6.59 3.79 5.07
C MET A 44 -6.35 2.57 4.17
N VAL A 45 -7.14 2.42 3.12
CA VAL A 45 -7.08 1.28 2.20
C VAL A 45 -6.39 1.70 0.91
N VAL A 46 -5.35 0.97 0.53
CA VAL A 46 -4.59 1.17 -0.70
C VAL A 46 -4.94 0.05 -1.69
N LYS A 47 -5.40 0.43 -2.89
CA LYS A 47 -5.81 -0.52 -3.97
C LYS A 47 -4.95 -0.31 -5.22
N LYS A 48 -4.56 -1.40 -5.88
CA LYS A 48 -3.91 -1.34 -7.21
C LYS A 48 -4.80 -0.58 -8.19
N ALA A 49 -4.21 0.30 -8.98
CA ALA A 49 -4.90 1.01 -10.04
C ALA A 49 -4.18 0.83 -11.38
N THR A 50 -4.96 0.64 -12.44
CA THR A 50 -4.49 0.67 -13.82
C THR A 50 -5.06 1.93 -14.46
N ILE A 51 -4.20 2.73 -15.07
CA ILE A 51 -4.62 3.87 -15.90
C ILE A 51 -4.41 3.43 -17.34
N SER A 52 -5.49 3.47 -18.13
CA SER A 52 -5.53 3.20 -19.57
C SER A 52 -5.41 4.48 -20.37
#